data_AF-A0A6L8U458-F1
#
_entry.id   AF-A0A6L8U458-F1
#
_cell.length_a   1.000
_cell.length_b   1.000
_cell.length_c   1.000
_cell.angle_alpha   90.00
_cell.angle_beta   90.00
_cell.angle_gamma   90.00
#
_symmetry.space_group_name_H-M   'P 1'
#
loop_
_entity.id
_entity.type
_entity.pdbx_description
1 polymer ?
#
loop_
_entity_poly.entity_id
_entity_poly.type
_entity_poly.pdbx_seq_one_letter_code
_entity_poly.pdbx_strand_id
1 'polypeptide(L)'
;MSRNCFTLILLLLFLPALEAQNTALKYFLSDTAMSGASVSVCIADAADGRTIMEYNPGESLMPASVLKIVTAAAALELLGPHYHFKTRLGYTGSLNNRTGVITGDLIIMGGGDPALGSPYFREHYGNFLSVWIQRMKEAGIKTVNGRVICDDSRYDYQPVPPKWLWEDIGNYYGAGVYGLSVFDNTFKIHFRTSSEGSVPEVIAYNPAICRYELSNQLKAYGNSDKGYVFAAPYGKSGWMAGTIPVNRDDFVLKASIP
;
A
#
# COMPACT_ATOMS: atom_id res chain seq x y z
N MET A 1 12.11 32.15 -61.01
CA MET A 1 12.60 31.56 -59.74
C MET A 1 11.46 31.59 -58.73
N SER A 2 10.33 30.96 -59.06
CA SER A 2 9.81 29.67 -58.56
C SER A 2 9.48 29.66 -57.05
N ARG A 3 8.19 29.92 -56.76
CA ARG A 3 7.48 29.74 -55.48
C ARG A 3 7.64 28.34 -54.84
N ASN A 4 8.29 27.40 -55.52
CA ASN A 4 8.54 26.03 -55.07
C ASN A 4 9.77 25.88 -54.15
N CYS A 5 10.66 26.89 -54.09
CA CYS A 5 11.85 26.81 -53.21
C CYS A 5 11.52 27.06 -51.72
N PHE A 6 10.51 27.89 -51.42
CA PHE A 6 10.15 28.22 -50.04
C PHE A 6 9.38 27.09 -49.34
N THR A 7 8.58 26.32 -50.09
CA THR A 7 7.82 25.17 -49.55
C THR A 7 8.72 23.97 -49.24
N LEU A 8 9.84 23.81 -49.96
CA LEU A 8 10.81 22.74 -49.69
C LEU A 8 11.63 22.97 -48.41
N ILE A 9 11.96 24.22 -48.10
CA ILE A 9 12.77 24.57 -46.92
C ILE A 9 11.96 24.41 -45.62
N LEU A 10 10.65 24.64 -45.66
CA LEU A 10 9.78 24.42 -44.50
C LEU A 10 9.55 22.93 -44.20
N LEU A 11 9.61 22.05 -45.21
CA LEU A 11 9.46 20.60 -45.06
C LEU A 11 10.69 19.94 -44.39
N LEU A 12 11.88 20.53 -44.56
CA LEU A 12 13.15 20.03 -44.01
C LEU A 12 13.32 20.32 -42.50
N LEU A 13 12.60 21.31 -41.95
CA LEU A 13 12.68 21.65 -40.53
C LEU A 13 11.78 20.79 -39.62
N PHE A 14 10.89 19.97 -40.20
CA PHE A 14 9.99 19.09 -39.45
C PHE A 14 10.46 17.61 -39.37
N LEU A 15 11.47 17.21 -40.15
CA LEU A 15 12.06 15.86 -40.10
C LEU A 15 13.02 15.56 -38.92
N PRO A 16 13.76 16.51 -38.31
CA PRO A 16 14.75 16.16 -37.28
C PRO A 16 14.11 15.74 -35.95
N ALA A 17 12.83 16.04 -35.75
CA ALA A 17 12.10 15.70 -34.54
C ALA A 17 11.71 14.22 -34.45
N LEU A 18 11.82 13.42 -35.52
CA LEU A 18 11.53 11.97 -35.50
C LEU A 18 12.80 11.12 -35.32
N GLU A 19 13.98 11.67 -35.62
CA GLU A 19 15.27 10.97 -35.42
C GLU A 19 15.83 11.13 -34.00
N ALA A 20 15.47 12.22 -33.30
CA ALA A 20 16.01 12.52 -31.98
C ALA A 20 15.66 11.43 -30.95
N GLN A 21 14.39 11.00 -30.89
CA GLN A 21 13.97 9.97 -29.93
C GLN A 21 14.57 8.61 -30.31
N ASN A 22 14.62 8.27 -31.60
CA ASN A 22 15.25 7.02 -32.06
C ASN A 22 16.74 6.95 -31.70
N THR A 23 17.43 8.09 -31.76
CA THR A 23 18.84 8.20 -31.35
C THR A 23 18.99 8.06 -29.83
N ALA A 24 18.13 8.72 -29.05
CA ALA A 24 18.12 8.59 -27.59
C ALA A 24 17.86 7.15 -27.13
N LEU A 25 16.90 6.46 -27.77
CA LEU A 25 16.61 5.06 -27.49
C LEU A 25 17.82 4.17 -27.82
N LYS A 26 18.46 4.35 -28.98
CA LYS A 26 19.67 3.60 -29.33
C LYS A 26 20.79 3.80 -28.30
N TYR A 27 20.99 5.04 -27.85
CA TYR A 27 21.97 5.34 -26.81
C TYR A 27 21.63 4.64 -25.49
N PHE A 28 20.37 4.72 -25.05
CA PHE A 28 19.89 4.01 -23.85
C PHE A 28 20.10 2.50 -23.94
N LEU A 29 19.72 1.88 -25.06
CA LEU A 29 19.88 0.45 -25.28
C LEU A 29 21.34 0.01 -25.40
N SER A 30 22.26 0.93 -25.74
CA SER A 30 23.69 0.66 -25.82
C SER A 30 24.41 0.75 -24.47
N ASP A 31 23.75 1.24 -23.43
CA ASP A 31 24.31 1.30 -22.09
C ASP A 31 24.59 -0.11 -21.56
N THR A 32 25.75 -0.32 -20.95
CA THR A 32 26.13 -1.63 -20.41
C THR A 32 25.20 -2.09 -19.30
N ALA A 33 24.52 -1.18 -18.60
CA ALA A 33 23.49 -1.49 -17.62
C ALA A 33 22.27 -2.20 -18.23
N MET A 34 22.01 -2.01 -19.54
CA MET A 34 20.91 -2.66 -20.25
C MET A 34 21.29 -4.04 -20.83
N SER A 35 22.54 -4.48 -20.65
CA SER A 35 22.99 -5.79 -21.13
C SER A 35 22.15 -6.92 -20.52
N GLY A 36 21.46 -7.69 -21.37
CA GLY A 36 20.58 -8.79 -20.96
C GLY A 36 19.18 -8.37 -20.50
N ALA A 37 18.86 -7.08 -20.51
CA ALA A 37 17.52 -6.60 -20.19
C ALA A 37 16.55 -6.77 -21.38
N SER A 38 15.31 -7.20 -21.10
CA SER A 38 14.20 -7.06 -22.03
C SER A 38 13.62 -5.65 -21.88
N VAL A 39 13.64 -4.87 -22.95
CA VAL A 39 13.13 -3.50 -23.00
C VAL A 39 12.01 -3.40 -24.01
N SER A 40 10.91 -2.75 -23.60
CA SER A 40 9.81 -2.34 -24.45
C SER A 40 9.54 -0.85 -24.22
N VAL A 41 9.32 -0.10 -25.29
CA VAL A 41 9.02 1.35 -25.25
C VAL A 41 7.87 1.62 -26.20
N CYS A 42 6.88 2.37 -25.73
CA CYS A 42 5.85 2.98 -26.57
C CYS A 42 5.70 4.44 -26.16
N ILE A 43 5.86 5.33 -27.13
CA ILE A 43 5.65 6.78 -26.97
C ILE A 43 4.51 7.14 -27.92
N ALA A 44 3.43 7.68 -27.36
CA ALA A 44 2.27 8.14 -28.10
C ALA A 44 1.97 9.60 -27.76
N ASP A 45 1.36 10.31 -28.70
CA ASP A 45 0.80 11.62 -28.46
C ASP A 45 -0.43 11.49 -27.55
N ALA A 46 -0.47 12.26 -26.46
CA ALA A 46 -1.53 12.15 -25.48
C ALA A 46 -2.87 12.75 -25.96
N ALA A 47 -2.86 13.61 -26.98
CA ALA A 47 -4.05 14.29 -27.47
C ALA A 47 -4.88 13.40 -28.40
N ASP A 48 -4.23 12.62 -29.27
CA ASP A 48 -4.88 11.80 -30.28
C ASP A 48 -4.52 10.30 -30.22
N GLY A 49 -3.60 9.91 -29.33
CA GLY A 49 -3.15 8.53 -29.16
C GLY A 49 -2.23 8.04 -30.28
N ARG A 50 -1.80 8.91 -31.20
CA ARG A 50 -0.93 8.53 -32.31
C ARG A 50 0.42 8.08 -31.79
N THR A 51 0.80 6.84 -32.09
CA THR A 51 2.16 6.34 -31.83
C THR A 51 3.19 7.21 -32.53
N ILE A 52 4.15 7.72 -31.76
CA ILE A 52 5.32 8.48 -32.21
C ILE A 52 6.51 7.54 -32.38
N MET A 53 6.69 6.60 -31.46
CA MET A 53 7.75 5.58 -31.51
C MET A 53 7.33 4.34 -30.72
N GLU A 54 7.70 3.17 -31.23
CA GLU A 54 7.66 1.91 -30.51
C GLU A 54 8.98 1.15 -30.64
N TYR A 55 9.30 0.37 -29.60
CA TYR A 55 10.38 -0.60 -29.58
C TYR A 55 9.89 -1.82 -28.81
N ASN A 56 9.90 -2.99 -29.46
CA ASN A 56 9.34 -4.24 -28.92
C ASN A 56 7.94 -4.10 -28.28
N PRO A 57 6.95 -3.48 -28.94
CA PRO A 57 5.65 -3.18 -28.33
C PRO A 57 4.82 -4.43 -27.95
N GLY A 58 5.14 -5.61 -28.51
CA GLY A 58 4.47 -6.88 -28.19
C GLY A 58 5.13 -7.69 -27.07
N GLU A 59 6.25 -7.20 -26.51
CA GLU A 59 6.99 -7.91 -25.46
C GLU A 59 6.22 -7.86 -24.12
N SER A 60 5.95 -9.02 -23.53
CA SER A 60 5.34 -9.09 -22.20
C SER A 60 6.38 -8.90 -21.11
N LEU A 61 6.28 -7.81 -20.35
CA LEU A 61 7.18 -7.48 -19.25
C LEU A 61 6.46 -7.47 -17.91
N MET A 62 7.22 -7.62 -16.81
CA MET A 62 6.68 -7.46 -15.46
C MET A 62 6.51 -5.96 -15.14
N PRO A 63 5.28 -5.44 -15.02
CA PRO A 63 5.04 -4.00 -14.93
C PRO A 63 5.40 -3.38 -13.57
N ALA A 64 5.68 -4.21 -12.56
CA ALA A 64 5.80 -3.78 -11.17
C ALA A 64 4.62 -2.85 -10.78
N SER A 65 4.91 -1.71 -10.15
CA SER A 65 3.87 -0.76 -9.74
C SER A 65 3.15 -0.04 -10.88
N VAL A 66 3.59 -0.16 -12.14
CA VAL A 66 2.86 0.41 -13.30
C VAL A 66 1.48 -0.26 -13.47
N LEU A 67 1.32 -1.50 -13.01
CA LEU A 67 0.03 -2.20 -13.00
C LEU A 67 -1.07 -1.42 -12.27
N LYS A 68 -0.70 -0.56 -11.31
CA LYS A 68 -1.64 0.30 -10.57
C LYS A 68 -2.45 1.22 -11.49
N ILE A 69 -1.94 1.60 -12.67
CA ILE A 69 -2.67 2.41 -13.64
C ILE A 69 -3.92 1.66 -14.13
N VAL A 70 -3.76 0.38 -14.51
CA VAL A 70 -4.87 -0.46 -14.98
C VAL A 70 -5.86 -0.72 -13.84
N THR A 71 -5.36 -1.05 -12.64
CA THR A 71 -6.22 -1.25 -11.46
C THR A 71 -7.02 0.01 -11.11
N ALA A 72 -6.39 1.19 -11.14
CA ALA A 72 -7.06 2.45 -10.84
C ALA A 72 -8.12 2.82 -11.89
N ALA A 73 -7.82 2.63 -13.18
CA ALA A 73 -8.78 2.84 -14.25
C ALA A 73 -9.99 1.90 -14.11
N ALA A 74 -9.76 0.61 -13.85
CA ALA A 74 -10.83 -0.35 -13.62
C ALA A 74 -11.67 0.00 -12.38
N ALA A 75 -11.04 0.43 -11.29
CA ALA A 75 -11.76 0.85 -10.09
C ALA A 75 -12.63 2.09 -10.34
N LEU A 76 -12.11 3.09 -11.07
CA LEU A 76 -12.87 4.29 -11.44
C LEU A 76 -14.06 3.96 -12.34
N GLU A 77 -13.89 3.06 -13.31
CA GLU A 77 -14.97 2.63 -14.22
C GLU A 77 -16.06 1.84 -13.47
N LEU A 78 -15.67 0.89 -12.62
CA LEU A 78 -16.61 -0.02 -11.95
C LEU A 78 -17.30 0.63 -10.74
N LEU A 79 -16.58 1.43 -9.95
CA LEU A 79 -17.10 2.00 -8.71
C LEU A 79 -17.58 3.44 -8.90
N GLY A 80 -17.01 4.15 -9.87
CA GLY A 80 -17.20 5.59 -10.05
C GLY A 80 -16.29 6.43 -9.14
N PRO A 81 -16.04 7.69 -9.50
CA PRO A 81 -15.14 8.59 -8.76
C PRO A 81 -15.70 9.04 -7.40
N HIS A 82 -16.98 8.77 -7.13
CA HIS A 82 -17.68 9.14 -5.90
C HIS A 82 -17.98 7.94 -5.00
N TYR A 83 -17.37 6.79 -5.26
CA TYR A 83 -17.53 5.63 -4.40
C TYR A 83 -16.93 5.89 -3.02
N HIS A 84 -17.70 5.56 -1.99
CA HIS A 84 -17.24 5.58 -0.60
C HIS A 84 -17.41 4.20 0.01
N PHE A 85 -16.32 3.68 0.58
CA PHE A 85 -16.37 2.51 1.44
C PHE A 85 -17.21 2.82 2.69
N LYS A 86 -17.85 1.79 3.26
CA LYS A 86 -18.76 1.93 4.40
C LYS A 86 -18.45 0.89 5.47
N THR A 87 -17.88 1.33 6.58
CA THR A 87 -17.80 0.52 7.80
C THR A 87 -19.04 0.78 8.64
N ARG A 88 -19.74 -0.29 9.03
CA ARG A 88 -21.04 -0.21 9.72
C ARG A 88 -20.93 -0.68 11.16
N LEU A 89 -21.65 0.00 12.04
CA LEU A 89 -21.85 -0.44 13.41
C LEU A 89 -23.27 -0.99 13.54
N GLY A 90 -23.40 -2.15 14.16
CA GLY A 90 -24.68 -2.76 14.49
C GLY A 90 -24.59 -3.47 15.84
N TYR A 91 -25.70 -4.00 16.32
CA TYR A 91 -25.71 -4.85 17.51
C TYR A 91 -26.70 -6.00 17.33
N THR A 92 -26.45 -7.11 18.02
CA THR A 92 -27.38 -8.24 18.10
C THR A 92 -28.27 -8.10 19.34
N GLY A 93 -29.37 -8.84 19.37
CA GLY A 93 -30.31 -8.80 20.49
C GLY A 93 -31.08 -7.48 20.55
N SER A 94 -31.21 -6.89 21.74
CA SER A 94 -32.09 -5.75 21.97
C SER A 94 -31.44 -4.64 22.80
N LEU A 95 -31.72 -3.38 22.43
CA LEU A 95 -31.42 -2.20 23.24
C LEU A 95 -32.58 -1.88 24.18
N ASN A 96 -32.31 -1.84 25.48
CA ASN A 96 -33.25 -1.29 26.46
C ASN A 96 -33.18 0.24 26.43
N ASN A 97 -34.17 0.90 25.81
CA ASN A 97 -34.20 2.37 25.67
C ASN A 97 -34.27 3.15 27.00
N ARG A 98 -34.64 2.52 28.12
CA ARG A 98 -34.67 3.18 29.44
C ARG A 98 -33.29 3.18 30.09
N THR A 99 -32.60 2.05 30.04
CA THR A 99 -31.28 1.90 30.70
C THR A 99 -30.11 2.18 29.76
N GLY A 100 -30.32 2.11 28.45
CA GLY A 100 -29.29 2.20 27.42
C GLY A 100 -28.43 0.94 27.29
N VAL A 101 -28.89 -0.20 27.80
CA VAL A 101 -28.13 -1.46 27.80
C VAL A 101 -28.52 -2.31 26.58
N ILE A 102 -27.53 -2.71 25.79
CA ILE A 102 -27.66 -3.76 24.78
C ILE A 102 -27.49 -5.11 25.49
N THR A 103 -28.48 -6.00 25.35
CA THR A 103 -28.33 -7.42 25.69
C THR A 103 -28.00 -8.19 24.40
N GLY A 104 -26.71 -8.32 24.12
CA GLY A 104 -26.18 -8.83 22.86
C GLY A 104 -24.79 -8.27 22.55
N ASP A 105 -24.28 -8.60 21.37
CA ASP A 105 -22.94 -8.22 20.91
C ASP A 105 -22.99 -6.92 20.08
N LEU A 106 -21.97 -6.07 20.20
CA LEU A 106 -21.70 -4.97 19.26
C LEU A 106 -20.91 -5.51 18.08
N ILE A 107 -21.35 -5.22 16.86
CA ILE A 107 -20.71 -5.70 15.62
C ILE A 107 -20.15 -4.51 14.83
N ILE A 108 -18.87 -4.59 14.49
CA ILE A 108 -18.16 -3.67 13.57
C ILE A 108 -18.00 -4.41 12.25
N MET A 109 -18.84 -4.09 11.26
CA MET A 109 -18.83 -4.72 9.94
C MET A 109 -17.96 -3.93 8.97
N GLY A 110 -16.87 -4.55 8.52
CA GLY A 110 -15.94 -3.98 7.57
C GLY A 110 -16.50 -3.85 6.16
N GLY A 111 -16.34 -2.66 5.57
CA GLY A 111 -16.75 -2.35 4.20
C GLY A 111 -15.65 -2.48 3.15
N GLY A 112 -14.46 -2.95 3.54
CA GLY A 112 -13.27 -2.95 2.71
C GLY A 112 -12.60 -1.57 2.59
N ASP A 113 -12.84 -0.68 3.55
CA ASP A 113 -12.25 0.66 3.59
C ASP A 113 -10.72 0.57 3.83
N PRO A 114 -9.87 0.96 2.85
CA PRO A 114 -8.42 0.88 3.02
C PRO A 114 -7.85 2.06 3.81
N ALA A 115 -8.65 3.08 4.12
CA ALA A 115 -8.21 4.35 4.68
C ALA A 115 -8.62 4.56 6.14
N LEU A 116 -9.37 3.63 6.74
CA LEU A 116 -9.87 3.77 8.11
C LEU A 116 -8.72 3.95 9.11
N GLY A 117 -8.66 5.12 9.72
CA GLY A 117 -7.59 5.49 10.66
C GLY A 117 -6.23 5.76 10.03
N SER A 118 -6.12 5.75 8.69
CA SER A 118 -4.88 5.99 7.97
C SER A 118 -4.28 7.36 8.29
N PRO A 119 -2.95 7.47 8.52
CA PRO A 119 -2.30 8.77 8.72
C PRO A 119 -2.39 9.68 7.49
N TYR A 120 -2.58 9.12 6.29
CA TYR A 120 -2.75 9.87 5.04
C TYR A 120 -4.12 10.53 4.91
N PHE A 121 -5.10 10.06 5.70
CA PHE A 121 -6.48 10.56 5.69
C PHE A 121 -6.89 11.09 7.07
N ARG A 122 -5.93 11.69 7.80
CA ARG A 122 -6.10 12.13 9.19
C ARG A 122 -7.24 13.13 9.38
N GLU A 123 -7.49 14.01 8.41
CA GLU A 123 -8.59 14.97 8.49
C GLU A 123 -9.96 14.29 8.53
N HIS A 124 -10.12 13.18 7.79
CA HIS A 124 -11.37 12.43 7.73
C HIS A 124 -11.47 11.41 8.86
N TYR A 125 -10.40 10.65 9.13
CA TYR A 125 -10.43 9.52 10.04
C TYR A 125 -9.72 9.74 11.37
N GLY A 126 -9.03 10.87 11.61
CA GLY A 126 -8.19 11.05 12.80
C GLY A 126 -8.91 10.91 14.14
N ASN A 127 -10.24 11.06 14.16
CA ASN A 127 -11.09 10.91 15.34
C ASN A 127 -12.24 9.90 15.13
N PHE A 128 -12.12 8.97 14.18
CA PHE A 128 -13.22 8.08 13.77
C PHE A 128 -13.85 7.31 14.96
N LEU A 129 -13.03 6.82 15.90
CA LEU A 129 -13.51 6.12 17.10
C LEU A 129 -14.36 7.03 17.99
N SER A 130 -13.95 8.28 18.19
CA SER A 130 -14.72 9.27 18.95
C SER A 130 -16.05 9.56 18.28
N VAL A 131 -16.06 9.67 16.95
CA VAL A 131 -17.29 9.84 16.16
C VAL A 131 -18.22 8.64 16.35
N TRP A 132 -17.70 7.41 16.25
CA TRP A 132 -18.48 6.19 16.44
C TRP A 132 -19.08 6.09 17.85
N ILE A 133 -18.28 6.33 18.89
CA ILE A 133 -18.73 6.35 20.29
C ILE A 133 -19.82 7.41 20.49
N GLN A 134 -19.66 8.59 19.89
CA GLN A 134 -20.66 9.66 19.97
C GLN A 134 -21.97 9.25 19.28
N ARG A 135 -21.92 8.63 18.09
CA ARG A 135 -23.12 8.09 17.42
C ARG A 135 -23.82 7.00 18.23
N MET A 136 -23.07 6.14 18.91
CA MET A 136 -23.65 5.14 19.81
C MET A 136 -24.36 5.79 20.99
N LYS A 137 -23.76 6.81 21.60
CA LYS A 137 -24.39 7.58 22.69
C LYS A 137 -25.66 8.30 22.23
N GLU A 138 -25.64 8.91 21.04
CA GLU A 138 -26.81 9.54 20.42
C GLU A 138 -27.94 8.53 20.15
N ALA A 139 -27.59 7.28 19.82
CA ALA A 139 -28.54 6.18 19.69
C ALA A 139 -29.04 5.64 21.06
N GLY A 140 -28.67 6.25 22.18
CA GLY A 140 -29.09 5.87 23.52
C GLY A 140 -28.30 4.70 24.12
N ILE A 141 -27.24 4.23 23.45
CA ILE A 141 -26.41 3.12 23.93
C ILE A 141 -25.45 3.65 25.01
N LYS A 142 -25.49 3.03 26.19
CA LYS A 142 -24.62 3.32 27.34
C LYS A 142 -23.72 2.14 27.69
N THR A 143 -24.24 0.92 27.56
CA THR A 143 -23.53 -0.31 27.94
C THR A 143 -23.81 -1.42 26.93
N VAL A 144 -22.77 -2.16 26.55
CA VAL A 144 -22.88 -3.41 25.79
C VAL A 144 -22.70 -4.56 26.77
N ASN A 145 -23.76 -5.35 27.00
CA ASN A 145 -23.70 -6.57 27.80
C ASN A 145 -23.50 -7.78 26.88
N GLY A 146 -22.31 -7.85 26.31
CA GLY A 146 -21.87 -8.86 25.35
C GLY A 146 -20.47 -8.55 24.86
N ARG A 147 -20.10 -9.09 23.70
CA ARG A 147 -18.79 -8.89 23.07
C ARG A 147 -18.81 -7.69 22.13
N VAL A 148 -17.61 -7.23 21.78
CA VAL A 148 -17.37 -6.41 20.60
C VAL A 148 -16.74 -7.32 19.55
N ILE A 149 -17.41 -7.47 18.40
CA ILE A 149 -17.01 -8.38 17.34
C ILE A 149 -16.66 -7.55 16.10
N CYS A 150 -15.46 -7.78 15.56
CA CYS A 150 -15.07 -7.28 14.25
C CYS A 150 -15.43 -8.33 13.20
N ASP A 151 -16.23 -7.92 12.23
CA ASP A 151 -16.62 -8.74 11.07
C ASP A 151 -15.84 -8.25 9.84
N ASP A 152 -14.87 -9.05 9.40
CA ASP A 152 -14.05 -8.81 8.22
C ASP A 152 -14.46 -9.67 7.00
N SER A 153 -15.60 -10.37 7.08
CA SER A 153 -16.02 -11.42 6.14
C SER A 153 -16.43 -10.93 4.74
N ARG A 154 -16.25 -9.64 4.45
CA ARG A 154 -16.56 -9.04 3.14
C ARG A 154 -15.79 -9.70 1.99
N TYR A 155 -14.55 -10.09 2.25
CA TYR A 155 -13.67 -10.73 1.28
C TYR A 155 -13.44 -12.19 1.65
N ASP A 156 -12.73 -12.92 0.78
CA ASP A 156 -12.34 -14.29 1.07
C ASP A 156 -11.26 -14.35 2.18
N TYR A 157 -10.91 -15.57 2.57
CA TYR A 157 -9.88 -15.83 3.56
C TYR A 157 -8.48 -15.98 2.91
N GLN A 158 -8.19 -15.16 1.90
CA GLN A 158 -6.88 -15.10 1.22
C GLN A 158 -6.39 -13.64 1.18
N PRO A 159 -5.96 -13.07 2.32
CA PRO A 159 -5.64 -11.65 2.41
C PRO A 159 -4.38 -11.25 1.61
N VAL A 160 -3.54 -12.21 1.24
CA VAL A 160 -2.35 -11.97 0.40
C VAL A 160 -2.34 -12.90 -0.82
N PRO A 161 -1.87 -12.45 -1.99
CA PRO A 161 -1.69 -13.32 -3.14
C PRO A 161 -0.73 -14.49 -2.84
N PRO A 162 -1.07 -15.73 -3.21
CA PRO A 162 -0.25 -16.92 -2.88
C PRO A 162 1.10 -16.96 -3.61
N LYS A 163 1.34 -16.03 -4.55
CA LYS A 163 2.59 -15.93 -5.32
C LYS A 163 3.54 -14.84 -4.80
N TRP A 164 3.15 -14.10 -3.76
CA TRP A 164 4.06 -13.15 -3.13
C TRP A 164 5.21 -13.89 -2.45
N LEU A 165 6.37 -13.24 -2.43
CA LEU A 165 7.55 -13.79 -1.78
C LEU A 165 7.30 -13.80 -0.27
N TRP A 166 7.76 -14.86 0.39
CA TRP A 166 7.63 -14.98 1.85
C TRP A 166 8.25 -13.78 2.59
N GLU A 167 9.34 -13.23 2.06
CA GLU A 167 10.01 -12.06 2.63
C GLU A 167 9.17 -10.79 2.58
N ASP A 168 8.19 -10.67 1.68
CA ASP A 168 7.39 -9.46 1.53
C ASP A 168 6.22 -9.41 2.52
N ILE A 169 5.67 -10.59 2.86
CA ILE A 169 4.35 -10.73 3.51
C ILE A 169 4.29 -10.05 4.88
N GLY A 170 5.35 -10.13 5.69
CA GLY A 170 5.38 -9.51 7.01
C GLY A 170 5.70 -8.01 7.00
N ASN A 171 6.02 -7.43 5.84
CA ASN A 171 6.41 -6.04 5.70
C ASN A 171 5.22 -5.15 5.31
N TYR A 172 5.33 -3.85 5.58
CA TYR A 172 4.23 -2.90 5.37
C TYR A 172 3.66 -2.87 3.95
N TYR A 173 4.48 -3.15 2.93
CA TYR A 173 4.06 -3.17 1.53
C TYR A 173 3.43 -4.51 1.12
N GLY A 174 3.60 -5.55 1.94
CA GLY A 174 2.94 -6.85 1.83
C GLY A 174 1.75 -7.01 2.78
N ALA A 175 1.29 -5.92 3.41
CA ALA A 175 0.11 -5.96 4.27
C ALA A 175 -1.12 -6.48 3.52
N GLY A 176 -1.82 -7.41 4.15
CA GLY A 176 -2.95 -8.09 3.54
C GLY A 176 -4.19 -7.20 3.32
N VAL A 177 -5.07 -7.68 2.46
CA VAL A 177 -6.38 -7.10 2.16
C VAL A 177 -7.45 -7.80 2.99
N TYR A 178 -8.10 -7.06 3.88
CA TYR A 178 -9.13 -7.58 4.78
C TYR A 178 -10.42 -6.77 4.63
N GLY A 179 -11.57 -7.39 4.93
CA GLY A 179 -12.85 -6.68 4.92
C GLY A 179 -12.90 -5.54 5.93
N LEU A 180 -12.14 -5.63 7.03
CA LEU A 180 -11.92 -4.56 7.99
C LEU A 180 -10.43 -4.31 8.14
N SER A 181 -9.98 -3.15 7.66
CA SER A 181 -8.59 -2.71 7.79
C SER A 181 -8.53 -1.46 8.67
N VAL A 182 -7.47 -1.30 9.47
CA VAL A 182 -7.24 -0.09 10.28
C VAL A 182 -5.76 0.24 10.33
N PHE A 183 -5.42 1.54 10.33
CA PHE A 183 -4.03 2.00 10.35
C PHE A 183 -3.19 1.39 9.20
N ASP A 184 -3.79 1.33 8.00
CA ASP A 184 -3.23 0.72 6.80
C ASP A 184 -2.90 -0.79 6.93
N ASN A 185 -3.42 -1.46 7.97
CA ASN A 185 -2.98 -2.80 8.42
C ASN A 185 -1.46 -2.85 8.66
N THR A 186 -0.92 -1.78 9.22
CA THR A 186 0.50 -1.72 9.55
C THR A 186 0.69 -1.36 11.01
N PHE A 187 1.83 -1.78 11.54
CA PHE A 187 2.33 -1.29 12.82
C PHE A 187 3.82 -0.96 12.69
N LYS A 188 4.29 -0.18 13.65
CA LYS A 188 5.67 0.28 13.74
C LYS A 188 6.36 -0.41 14.90
N ILE A 189 7.56 -0.88 14.66
CA ILE A 189 8.47 -1.43 15.66
C ILE A 189 9.60 -0.43 15.80
N HIS A 190 9.72 0.14 17.00
CA HIS A 190 10.75 1.12 17.33
C HIS A 190 11.94 0.39 17.95
N PHE A 191 13.13 0.70 17.45
CA PHE A 191 14.39 0.10 17.86
C PHE A 191 15.37 1.15 18.35
N ARG A 192 16.11 0.82 19.40
CA ARG A 192 17.38 1.47 19.71
C ARG A 192 18.52 0.61 19.15
N THR A 193 19.43 1.21 18.40
CA THR A 193 20.61 0.54 17.84
C THR A 193 21.90 1.16 18.37
N SER A 194 22.91 0.31 18.59
CA SER A 194 24.21 0.72 19.13
C SER A 194 25.31 0.50 18.08
N SER A 195 26.36 -0.23 18.44
CA SER A 195 27.51 -0.52 17.57
C SER A 195 27.21 -1.57 16.50
N GLU A 196 28.06 -1.65 15.47
CA GLU A 196 27.96 -2.71 14.46
C GLU A 196 27.98 -4.11 15.09
N GLY A 197 27.14 -4.99 14.53
CA GLY A 197 26.99 -6.38 14.95
C GLY A 197 26.12 -6.60 16.20
N SER A 198 25.73 -5.54 16.92
CA SER A 198 24.84 -5.66 18.08
C SER A 198 23.42 -6.01 17.66
N VAL A 199 22.67 -6.65 18.57
CA VAL A 199 21.24 -6.91 18.36
C VAL A 199 20.46 -5.64 18.73
N PRO A 200 19.64 -5.09 17.83
CA PRO A 200 18.77 -3.94 18.14
C PRO A 200 17.84 -4.20 19.31
N GLU A 201 17.66 -3.23 20.21
CA GLU A 201 16.71 -3.30 21.31
C GLU A 201 15.33 -2.82 20.83
N VAL A 202 14.28 -3.64 20.98
CA VAL A 202 12.90 -3.18 20.75
C VAL A 202 12.48 -2.29 21.90
N ILE A 203 12.19 -1.02 21.63
CA ILE A 203 11.82 -0.04 22.67
C ILE A 203 10.32 0.26 22.69
N ALA A 204 9.60 0.12 21.57
CA ALA A 204 8.16 0.32 21.51
C ALA A 204 7.50 -0.33 20.29
N TYR A 205 6.19 -0.52 20.40
CA TYR A 205 5.30 -0.83 19.27
C TYR A 205 4.28 0.29 19.12
N ASN A 206 3.93 0.64 17.89
CA ASN A 206 2.86 1.59 17.61
C ASN A 206 1.92 1.07 16.50
N PRO A 207 0.62 0.85 16.79
CA PRO A 207 -0.01 1.07 18.10
C PRO A 207 0.47 0.05 19.15
N ALA A 208 0.49 0.44 20.42
CA ALA A 208 1.06 -0.37 21.51
C ALA A 208 0.32 -1.71 21.77
N ILE A 209 -0.90 -1.83 21.24
CA ILE A 209 -1.72 -3.04 21.30
C ILE A 209 -1.28 -4.11 20.29
N CYS A 210 -0.57 -3.72 19.22
CA CYS A 210 0.03 -4.64 18.27
C CYS A 210 1.28 -5.26 18.89
N ARG A 211 1.07 -6.21 19.81
CA ARG A 211 2.13 -7.04 20.40
C ARG A 211 2.10 -8.40 19.75
N TYR A 212 3.01 -8.58 18.80
CA TYR A 212 3.21 -9.84 18.13
C TYR A 212 4.41 -10.55 18.74
N GLU A 213 4.40 -11.89 18.77
CA GLU A 213 5.54 -12.67 19.26
C GLU A 213 6.61 -12.74 18.15
N LEU A 214 7.36 -11.65 17.98
CA LEU A 214 8.49 -11.57 17.05
C LEU A 214 9.80 -11.89 17.76
N SER A 215 10.46 -12.97 17.33
CA SER A 215 11.86 -13.18 17.70
C SER A 215 12.77 -12.22 16.93
N ASN A 216 13.69 -11.55 17.62
CA ASN A 216 14.58 -10.58 17.02
C ASN A 216 15.92 -11.21 16.63
N GLN A 217 16.14 -11.39 15.33
CA GLN A 217 17.40 -11.85 14.73
C GLN A 217 18.09 -10.74 13.92
N LEU A 218 17.66 -9.48 14.09
CA LEU A 218 18.27 -8.33 13.43
C LEU A 218 19.68 -8.06 13.97
N LYS A 219 20.51 -7.43 13.13
CA LYS A 219 21.79 -6.85 13.53
C LYS A 219 21.85 -5.37 13.16
N ALA A 220 22.48 -4.56 14.01
CA ALA A 220 22.83 -3.20 13.66
C ALA A 220 24.04 -3.21 12.73
N TYR A 221 23.93 -2.66 11.51
CA TYR A 221 25.04 -2.62 10.55
C TYR A 221 24.87 -1.50 9.52
N GLY A 222 25.93 -0.71 9.31
CA GLY A 222 25.95 0.36 8.31
C GLY A 222 24.85 1.40 8.48
N ASN A 223 24.38 1.96 7.36
CA ASN A 223 23.40 3.05 7.29
C ASN A 223 22.11 2.67 6.54
N SER A 224 22.05 1.50 5.91
CA SER A 224 20.89 1.08 5.12
C SER A 224 19.92 0.25 5.93
N ASP A 225 18.62 0.45 5.70
CA ASP A 225 17.59 -0.49 6.11
C ASP A 225 17.57 -1.71 5.17
N LYS A 226 17.84 -2.88 5.73
CA LYS A 226 17.68 -4.20 5.12
C LYS A 226 17.06 -5.14 6.16
N GLY A 227 16.21 -4.61 7.03
CA GLY A 227 15.44 -5.36 8.02
C GLY A 227 14.15 -5.88 7.39
N TYR A 228 13.80 -7.11 7.68
CA TYR A 228 12.58 -7.75 7.21
C TYR A 228 11.83 -8.36 8.38
N VAL A 229 10.51 -8.30 8.31
CA VAL A 229 9.61 -9.03 9.19
C VAL A 229 9.04 -10.22 8.45
N PHE A 230 9.13 -11.40 9.06
CA PHE A 230 8.60 -12.65 8.56
C PHE A 230 7.46 -13.11 9.46
N ALA A 231 6.24 -12.92 8.98
CA ALA A 231 5.00 -13.28 9.66
C ALA A 231 3.95 -13.68 8.62
N ALA A 232 3.15 -14.70 8.93
CA ALA A 232 2.07 -15.15 8.06
C ALA A 232 0.75 -14.46 8.44
N PRO A 233 -0.17 -14.22 7.49
CA PRO A 233 -1.50 -13.74 7.80
C PRO A 233 -2.21 -14.66 8.81
N TYR A 234 -2.95 -14.07 9.75
CA TYR A 234 -3.61 -14.70 10.89
C TYR A 234 -2.66 -15.44 11.85
N GLY A 235 -1.35 -15.31 11.66
CA GLY A 235 -0.34 -15.81 12.58
C GLY A 235 -0.40 -15.09 13.91
N LYS A 236 0.31 -15.63 14.91
CA LYS A 236 0.52 -14.97 16.23
C LYS A 236 2.00 -14.75 16.57
N SER A 237 2.89 -15.36 15.79
CA SER A 237 4.34 -15.33 15.99
C SER A 237 5.09 -15.26 14.66
N GLY A 238 6.35 -14.86 14.73
CA GLY A 238 7.22 -14.67 13.58
C GLY A 238 8.64 -14.30 13.99
N TRP A 239 9.41 -13.77 13.06
CA TRP A 239 10.76 -13.28 13.36
C TRP A 239 11.13 -12.09 12.51
N MET A 240 12.14 -11.36 12.97
CA MET A 240 12.74 -10.24 12.25
C MET A 240 14.19 -10.59 11.95
N ALA A 241 14.65 -10.36 10.71
CA ALA A 241 16.01 -10.68 10.31
C ALA A 241 16.55 -9.67 9.29
N GLY A 242 17.87 -9.70 9.08
CA GLY A 242 18.59 -8.75 8.24
C GLY A 242 19.35 -7.71 9.05
N THR A 243 19.56 -6.52 8.48
CA THR A 243 20.36 -5.46 9.10
C THR A 243 19.65 -4.13 9.10
N ILE A 244 19.71 -3.40 10.22
CA ILE A 244 19.21 -2.03 10.32
C ILE A 244 20.34 -1.06 10.74
N PRO A 245 20.21 0.26 10.50
CA PRO A 245 21.30 1.21 10.72
C PRO A 245 21.81 1.26 12.18
N VAL A 246 23.12 1.47 12.36
CA VAL A 246 23.75 1.67 13.67
C VAL A 246 23.46 3.05 14.28
N ASN A 247 23.70 3.19 15.58
CA ASN A 247 23.65 4.45 16.34
C ASN A 247 22.35 5.25 16.16
N ARG A 248 21.19 4.60 16.31
CA ARG A 248 19.87 5.23 16.28
C ARG A 248 19.21 5.12 17.65
N ASP A 249 18.79 6.25 18.21
CA ASP A 249 17.99 6.27 19.44
C ASP A 249 16.56 5.77 19.21
N ASP A 250 16.05 6.00 18.00
CA ASP A 250 14.75 5.51 17.52
C ASP A 250 14.82 5.23 16.00
N PHE A 251 14.96 3.97 15.64
CA PHE A 251 14.80 3.47 14.28
C PHE A 251 13.45 2.77 14.15
N VAL A 252 12.70 3.12 13.10
CA VAL A 252 11.34 2.58 12.89
C VAL A 252 11.34 1.58 11.74
N LEU A 253 11.06 0.32 12.05
CA LEU A 253 10.71 -0.70 11.08
C LEU A 253 9.18 -0.78 10.95
N LYS A 254 8.64 -0.74 9.72
CA LYS A 254 7.20 -0.88 9.48
C LYS A 254 6.87 -2.30 9.07
N ALA A 255 5.90 -2.91 9.74
CA ALA A 255 5.46 -4.28 9.52
C ALA A 255 3.96 -4.34 9.21
N SER A 256 3.53 -5.40 8.54
CA SER A 256 2.10 -5.69 8.35
C SER A 256 1.48 -6.26 9.61
N ILE A 257 0.24 -5.89 9.92
CA ILE A 257 -0.59 -6.62 10.87
C ILE A 257 -0.98 -7.96 10.19
N PRO A 258 -0.67 -9.11 10.81
CA PRO A 258 -1.01 -10.42 10.27
C PRO A 258 -2.50 -10.73 10.40
#